data_AF-A0A7S4G3Z1-F1
#
_entry.id   AF-A0A7S4G3Z1-F1
#
_cell.length_a   1.000
_cell.length_b   1.000
_cell.length_c   1.000
_cell.angle_alpha   90.00
_cell.angle_beta   90.00
_cell.angle_gamma   90.00
#
_symmetry.space_group_name_H-M   'P 1'
#
loop_
_entity.id
_entity.type
_entity.pdbx_description
1 polymer ?
#
loop_
_entity_poly.entity_id
_entity_poly.type
_entity_poly.pdbx_seq_one_letter_code
_entity_poly.pdbx_strand_id
1 'polypeptide(L)'
;ELLDSRFVAAAHGNGHNNHREWEAMVAGAVPLVDYHAPLAPTFEGLPVVLVKDWHAVTAEFLRAKWEEVTRDAAEGRVSLTKAFWPHWLERLTAMQVPQ
;
A
#
# COMPACT_ATOMS: atom_id res chain seq x y z
N GLU A 1 16.41 2.09 11.76
CA GLU A 1 15.02 2.19 12.25
C GLU A 1 14.06 2.01 11.08
N LEU A 2 12.74 2.11 11.30
CA LEU A 2 11.71 2.05 10.24
C LEU A 2 12.00 3.03 9.10
N LEU A 3 12.56 4.20 9.42
CA LEU A 3 12.94 5.25 8.47
C LEU A 3 14.08 4.88 7.50
N ASP A 4 14.85 3.84 7.81
CA ASP A 4 15.97 3.38 6.96
C ASP A 4 15.59 2.15 6.12
N SER A 5 14.37 1.62 6.32
CA SER A 5 13.91 0.39 5.69
C SER A 5 13.19 0.67 4.38
N ARG A 6 13.60 0.00 3.29
CA ARG A 6 12.87 0.06 2.01
C ARG A 6 11.52 -0.65 2.06
N PHE A 7 11.45 -1.75 2.82
CA PHE A 7 10.27 -2.58 2.94
C PHE A 7 9.92 -2.82 4.40
N VAL A 8 8.62 -2.90 4.70
CA VAL A 8 8.09 -3.24 6.02
C VAL A 8 7.07 -4.37 5.87
N ALA A 9 7.23 -5.44 6.65
CA ALA A 9 6.22 -6.49 6.68
C ALA A 9 4.97 -6.00 7.43
N ALA A 10 3.87 -5.86 6.70
CA ALA A 10 2.55 -5.46 7.20
C ALA A 10 1.54 -6.61 7.01
N ALA A 11 1.98 -7.84 7.32
CA ALA A 11 1.15 -9.03 7.19
C ALA A 11 -0.13 -8.95 8.02
N HIS A 12 -1.19 -9.65 7.61
CA HIS A 12 -2.43 -9.74 8.37
C HIS A 12 -2.17 -10.25 9.79
N GLY A 13 -2.89 -9.66 10.75
CA GLY A 13 -2.99 -10.18 12.11
C GLY A 13 -4.31 -10.93 12.28
N ASN A 14 -5.04 -10.62 13.36
CA ASN A 14 -6.40 -11.13 13.55
C ASN A 14 -7.43 -10.53 12.55
N GLY A 15 -7.04 -9.53 11.76
CA GLY A 15 -7.88 -8.90 10.73
C GLY A 15 -7.10 -8.65 9.44
N HIS A 16 -7.84 -8.29 8.38
CA HIS A 16 -7.32 -8.10 7.01
C HIS A 16 -6.67 -6.74 6.74
N ASN A 17 -6.79 -5.78 7.66
CA ASN A 17 -6.04 -4.51 7.59
C ASN A 17 -5.37 -4.28 8.92
N ASN A 18 -4.23 -3.60 8.90
CA ASN A 18 -3.58 -3.12 10.10
C ASN A 18 -3.08 -1.66 9.91
N HIS A 19 -2.62 -1.00 10.97
CA HIS A 19 -2.17 0.39 10.87
C HIS A 19 -0.77 0.50 10.24
N ARG A 20 0.03 -0.58 10.30
CA ARG A 20 1.43 -0.60 9.85
C ARG A 20 1.56 -0.40 8.35
N GLU A 21 0.62 -0.86 7.51
CA GLU A 21 0.71 -0.55 6.08
C GLU A 21 0.67 0.96 5.82
N TRP A 22 -0.20 1.68 6.53
CA TRP A 22 -0.34 3.13 6.40
C TRP A 22 0.83 3.89 7.03
N GLU A 23 1.26 3.48 8.23
CA GLU A 23 2.44 4.05 8.89
C GLU A 23 3.70 3.87 8.07
N ALA A 24 3.92 2.67 7.51
CA ALA A 24 5.07 2.39 6.66
C ALA A 24 5.10 3.28 5.42
N MET A 25 3.97 3.42 4.72
CA MET A 25 3.87 4.30 3.55
C MET A 25 4.16 5.76 3.88
N VAL A 26 3.59 6.26 4.99
CA VAL A 26 3.82 7.65 5.44
C VAL A 26 5.28 7.85 5.87
N ALA A 27 5.91 6.82 6.43
CA ALA A 27 7.34 6.81 6.77
C ALA A 27 8.27 6.67 5.55
N GLY A 28 7.73 6.52 4.33
CA GLY A 28 8.51 6.40 3.09
C GLY A 28 8.96 4.97 2.75
N ALA A 29 8.47 3.97 3.49
CA ALA A 29 8.72 2.56 3.22
C ALA A 29 7.59 1.92 2.41
N VAL A 30 7.91 0.83 1.69
CA VAL A 30 6.94 0.05 0.92
C VAL A 30 6.41 -1.11 1.78
N PRO A 31 5.14 -1.10 2.23
CA PRO A 31 4.60 -2.22 2.98
C PRO A 31 4.40 -3.46 2.10
N LEU A 32 4.70 -4.62 2.68
CA LEU A 32 4.34 -5.94 2.17
C LEU A 32 3.05 -6.37 2.88
N VAL A 33 1.95 -6.43 2.14
CA VAL A 33 0.60 -6.71 2.67
C VAL A 33 0.10 -8.00 2.04
N ASP A 34 -0.54 -8.87 2.82
CA ASP A 34 -1.19 -10.06 2.27
C ASP A 34 -2.21 -9.69 1.19
N TYR A 35 -2.22 -10.46 0.11
CA TYR A 35 -3.22 -10.29 -0.93
C TYR A 35 -4.60 -10.71 -0.42
N HIS A 36 -5.55 -9.79 -0.48
CA HIS A 36 -6.96 -10.05 -0.23
C HIS A 36 -7.80 -9.36 -1.31
N ALA A 37 -8.51 -10.13 -2.14
CA ALA A 37 -9.16 -9.62 -3.34
C ALA A 37 -10.13 -8.45 -3.09
N PRO A 38 -10.99 -8.45 -2.06
CA PRO A 38 -11.83 -7.30 -1.72
C PRO A 38 -11.07 -6.02 -1.32
N LEU A 39 -9.84 -6.16 -0.80
CA LEU A 39 -9.03 -5.02 -0.35
C LEU A 39 -8.02 -4.55 -1.40
N ALA A 40 -7.60 -5.40 -2.33
CA ALA A 40 -6.63 -5.03 -3.36
C ALA A 40 -6.94 -3.69 -4.08
N PRO A 41 -8.20 -3.33 -4.42
CA PRO A 41 -8.50 -2.04 -5.05
C PRO A 41 -8.22 -0.82 -4.16
N THR A 42 -8.24 -0.95 -2.83
CA THR A 42 -7.93 0.17 -1.94
C THR A 42 -6.46 0.55 -2.01
N PHE A 43 -5.58 -0.39 -2.36
CA PHE A 43 -4.14 -0.19 -2.51
C PHE A 43 -3.70 0.22 -3.93
N GLU A 44 -4.62 0.30 -4.90
CA GLU A 44 -4.28 0.73 -6.26
C GLU A 44 -3.68 2.14 -6.27
N GLY A 45 -2.56 2.33 -6.96
CA GLY A 45 -1.87 3.62 -7.02
C GLY A 45 -1.16 4.01 -5.71
N LEU A 46 -1.05 3.12 -4.73
CA LEU A 46 -0.22 3.29 -3.54
C LEU A 46 1.07 2.45 -3.66
N PRO A 47 2.16 2.82 -2.96
CA PRO A 47 3.41 2.08 -3.00
C PRO A 47 3.33 0.84 -2.10
N VAL A 48 2.53 -0.16 -2.47
CA VAL A 48 2.27 -1.39 -1.70
C VAL A 48 2.61 -2.63 -2.52
N VAL A 49 3.19 -3.64 -1.89
CA VAL A 49 3.35 -4.97 -2.50
C VAL A 49 2.32 -5.92 -1.91
N LEU A 50 1.39 -6.39 -2.75
CA LEU A 50 0.42 -7.42 -2.37
C LEU A 50 1.05 -8.82 -2.50
N VAL A 51 1.30 -9.46 -1.37
CA VAL A 51 1.96 -10.77 -1.24
C VAL A 51 0.91 -11.87 -1.26
N LYS A 52 0.93 -12.73 -2.30
CA LYS A 52 0.06 -13.91 -2.39
C LYS A 52 0.64 -15.13 -1.68
N ASP A 53 1.96 -15.22 -1.61
CA ASP A 53 2.70 -16.28 -0.94
C ASP A 53 3.96 -15.69 -0.32
N TRP A 54 4.07 -15.77 1.01
CA TRP A 54 5.22 -15.27 1.75
C TRP A 54 6.50 -16.06 1.49
N HIS A 55 6.42 -17.32 1.07
CA HIS A 55 7.61 -18.11 0.71
C HIS A 55 8.28 -17.57 -0.56
N ALA A 56 7.55 -16.85 -1.40
CA ALA A 56 8.08 -16.22 -2.60
C ALA A 56 8.76 -14.87 -2.32
N VAL A 57 8.69 -14.35 -1.10
CA VAL A 57 9.31 -13.06 -0.71
C VAL A 57 10.80 -13.25 -0.46
N THR A 58 11.57 -13.38 -1.55
CA THR A 58 13.03 -13.46 -1.52
C THR A 58 13.68 -12.09 -1.77
N ALA A 59 15.00 -12.00 -1.61
CA ALA A 59 15.75 -10.78 -1.92
C ALA A 59 15.60 -10.37 -3.41
N GLU A 60 15.58 -11.34 -4.31
CA GLU A 60 15.37 -11.14 -5.75
C GLU A 60 13.97 -10.56 -6.03
N PHE A 61 12.95 -11.15 -5.41
CA PHE A 61 11.58 -10.65 -5.50
C PHE A 61 11.49 -9.19 -5.01
N LEU A 62 12.07 -8.89 -3.85
CA LEU A 62 12.05 -7.55 -3.28
C LEU A 62 12.82 -6.54 -4.12
N ARG A 63 13.96 -6.92 -4.73
CA ARG A 63 14.68 -6.05 -5.67
C ARG A 63 13.82 -5.71 -6.89
N ALA A 64 13.18 -6.72 -7.50
CA ALA A 64 12.29 -6.49 -8.64
C ALA A 64 11.10 -5.59 -8.28
N LYS A 65 10.50 -5.79 -7.09
CA LYS A 65 9.41 -4.95 -6.61
C LYS A 65 9.84 -3.52 -6.27
N TRP A 66 11.07 -3.34 -5.79
CA TRP A 66 11.62 -2.01 -5.55
C TRP A 66 11.77 -1.22 -6.85
N GLU A 67 12.29 -1.85 -7.90
CA GLU A 67 12.41 -1.25 -9.23
C GLU A 67 11.05 -0.88 -9.81
N GLU A 68 10.06 -1.77 -9.66
CA GLU A 68 8.67 -1.52 -10.07
C GLU A 68 8.08 -0.29 -9.36
N VAL A 69 8.08 -0.29 -8.03
CA VAL A 69 7.51 0.83 -7.25
C VAL A 69 8.25 2.15 -7.52
N THR A 70 9.58 2.12 -7.63
CA THR A 70 10.37 3.32 -7.87
C THR A 70 10.12 3.91 -9.27
N ARG A 71 10.03 3.06 -10.29
CA ARG A 71 9.66 3.49 -11.65
C ARG A 71 8.27 4.09 -11.67
N ASP A 72 7.31 3.41 -11.05
CA ASP A 72 5.93 3.87 -10.95
C ASP A 72 5.81 5.22 -10.23
N ALA A 73 6.59 5.43 -9.17
CA ALA A 73 6.69 6.71 -8.48
C ALA A 73 7.33 7.81 -9.35
N ALA A 74 8.43 7.50 -10.06
CA ALA A 74 9.10 8.44 -10.96
C ALA A 74 8.21 8.88 -12.13
N GLU A 75 7.29 8.02 -12.58
CA GLU A 75 6.29 8.30 -13.61
C GLU A 75 5.02 8.98 -13.05
N GLY A 76 4.96 9.27 -11.75
CA GLY A 76 3.80 9.91 -11.11
C GLY A 76 2.57 9.01 -11.00
N ARG A 77 2.72 7.69 -11.13
CA ARG A 77 1.62 6.70 -11.01
C ARG A 77 1.34 6.30 -9.56
N VAL A 78 2.16 6.77 -8.61
CA VAL A 78 1.97 6.56 -7.18
C VAL A 78 1.49 7.84 -6.51
N SER A 79 0.45 7.73 -5.68
CA SER A 79 -0.12 8.85 -4.94
C SER A 79 -0.52 8.44 -3.53
N LEU A 80 0.08 9.09 -2.52
CA LEU A 80 -0.29 8.89 -1.12
C LEU A 80 -1.61 9.55 -0.72
N THR A 81 -2.34 10.19 -1.64
CA THR A 81 -3.61 10.86 -1.34
C THR A 81 -4.61 9.93 -0.64
N LYS A 82 -4.64 8.64 -1.01
CA LYS A 82 -5.45 7.60 -0.36
C LYS A 82 -5.10 7.34 1.12
N ALA A 83 -3.91 7.72 1.58
CA ALA A 83 -3.51 7.58 2.99
C ALA A 83 -4.14 8.65 3.90
N PHE A 84 -4.76 9.67 3.33
CA PHE A 84 -5.30 10.80 4.10
C PHE A 84 -6.82 10.85 4.04
N TRP A 85 -7.44 11.25 5.17
CA TRP A 85 -8.89 11.35 5.31
C TRP A 85 -9.61 12.15 4.21
N PRO A 86 -9.09 13.30 3.72
CA PRO A 86 -9.79 14.08 2.69
C PRO A 86 -10.17 13.30 1.43
N HIS A 87 -9.31 12.36 0.99
CA HIS A 87 -9.58 11.51 -0.17
C HIS A 87 -10.86 10.69 -0.04
N TRP A 88 -11.07 10.14 1.16
CA TRP A 88 -12.20 9.28 1.48
C TRP A 88 -13.42 10.09 1.82
N LEU A 89 -13.27 11.21 2.52
CA LEU A 89 -14.36 12.12 2.81
C LEU A 89 -15.05 12.56 1.52
N GLU A 90 -14.28 13.04 0.53
CA GLU A 90 -14.80 13.44 -0.77
C GLU A 90 -15.61 12.32 -1.42
N ARG A 91 -15.06 11.11 -1.52
CA ARG A 91 -15.73 9.93 -2.11
C ARG A 91 -17.00 9.53 -1.37
N LEU A 92 -16.97 9.51 -0.04
CA LEU A 92 -18.12 9.12 0.78
C LEU A 92 -19.24 10.15 0.69
N THR A 93 -18.90 11.45 0.63
CA THR A 93 -19.90 12.52 0.51
C THR A 93 -20.43 12.69 -0.92
N ALA A 94 -19.62 12.38 -1.95
CA ALA A 94 -20.05 12.43 -3.34
C ALA A 94 -21.09 11.34 -3.70
N MET A 95 -21.26 10.33 -2.85
CA MET A 95 -22.31 9.30 -3.00
C MET A 95 -23.65 9.69 -2.36
N GLN A 96 -23.77 10.87 -1.75
CA GLN A 96 -25.07 11.36 -1.27
C GLN A 96 -25.92 11.86 -2.46
N VAL A 97 -27.14 11.33 -2.53
CA VAL A 97 -28.07 11.29 -3.67
C VAL A 97 -28.51 12.69 -4.15
N PRO A 98 -28.77 12.90 -5.46
CA PRO A 98 -29.49 14.06 -5.98
C PRO A 98 -30.83 14.27 -5.28
N GLN A 99 -31.23 15.53 -5.05
CA GLN A 99 -32.56 15.89 -4.53
C GLN A 99 -33.69 15.32 -5.39
#